data_AF-A0A5K1GSW7-F1
#
_entry.id   AF-A0A5K1GSW7-F1
#
_cell.length_a   1.000
_cell.length_b   1.000
_cell.length_c   1.000
_cell.angle_alpha   90.00
_cell.angle_beta   90.00
_cell.angle_gamma   90.00
#
_symmetry.space_group_name_H-M   'P 1'
#
loop_
_entity.id
_entity.type
_entity.pdbx_description
1 polymer ?
#
loop_
_entity_poly.entity_id
_entity_poly.type
_entity_poly.pdbx_seq_one_letter_code
_entity_poly.pdbx_strand_id
1 'polypeptide(L)'
;TVGDMALAALGEGCPLLKEIVLSHCRKVTDIGLSHLVKRCSVLESCHMVYCPSITSAGVATVVSSCLNIKKVLVEKWKVSQRTRRRAAPVLADLCSEL
;
A
#
# COMPACT_ATOMS: atom_id res chain seq x y z
N THR A 1 13.76 3.81 11.88
CA THR A 1 12.75 2.89 11.31
C THR A 1 11.62 3.72 10.77
N VAL A 2 11.17 3.45 9.54
CA VAL A 2 10.04 4.15 8.91
C VAL A 2 8.74 3.76 9.63
N GLY A 3 7.85 4.72 9.88
CA GLY A 3 6.55 4.52 10.52
C GLY A 3 5.50 5.50 10.01
N ASP A 4 4.30 5.49 10.58
CA ASP A 4 3.13 6.22 10.03
C ASP A 4 3.37 7.72 9.83
N MET A 5 4.08 8.37 10.74
CA MET A 5 4.41 9.80 10.61
C MET A 5 5.26 10.10 9.36
N ALA A 6 6.12 9.17 8.93
CA ALA A 6 6.89 9.33 7.70
C ALA A 6 5.98 9.23 6.47
N LEU A 7 5.00 8.33 6.47
CA LEU A 7 4.01 8.24 5.39
C LEU A 7 3.10 9.47 5.35
N ALA A 8 2.74 10.03 6.51
CA ALA A 8 1.99 11.28 6.58
C ALA A 8 2.78 12.45 5.97
N ALA A 9 4.05 12.58 6.35
CA ALA A 9 4.93 13.60 5.79
C ALA A 9 5.13 13.43 4.27
N LEU A 10 5.24 12.20 3.77
CA LEU A 10 5.28 11.92 2.32
C LEU A 10 3.96 12.31 1.63
N GLY A 11 2.82 12.00 2.25
CA GLY A 11 1.52 12.42 1.73
C GLY A 11 1.40 13.93 1.58
N GLU A 12 1.87 14.68 2.58
CA GLU A 12 1.81 16.15 2.57
C GLU A 12 2.83 16.78 1.63
N GLY A 13 4.05 16.24 1.57
CA GLY A 13 5.15 16.81 0.80
C GLY A 13 5.24 16.35 -0.65
N CYS A 14 4.61 15.22 -1.01
CA CYS A 14 4.76 14.58 -2.32
C CYS A 14 3.41 14.19 -2.94
N PRO A 15 2.50 15.14 -3.24
CA PRO A 15 1.18 14.83 -3.80
C PRO A 15 1.24 14.15 -5.18
N LEU A 16 2.35 14.28 -5.91
CA LEU A 16 2.59 13.67 -7.21
C LEU A 16 3.35 12.33 -7.13
N LEU A 17 3.48 11.74 -5.95
CA LEU A 17 4.16 10.45 -5.78
C LEU A 17 3.46 9.37 -6.60
N LYS A 18 4.21 8.73 -7.50
CA LYS A 18 3.71 7.67 -8.39
C LYS A 18 4.06 6.27 -7.92
N GLU A 19 5.19 6.11 -7.23
CA GLU A 19 5.68 4.81 -6.82
C GLU A 19 6.17 4.87 -5.38
N ILE A 20 5.84 3.84 -4.60
CA ILE A 20 6.37 3.67 -3.25
C ILE A 20 6.68 2.19 -2.98
N VAL A 21 7.82 1.95 -2.35
CA VAL A 21 8.24 0.63 -1.90
C VAL A 21 8.43 0.65 -0.39
N LEU A 22 7.58 -0.11 0.31
CA LEU A 22 7.66 -0.37 1.74
C LEU A 22 8.08 -1.83 1.93
N SER A 23 9.31 -2.03 2.39
CA SER A 23 9.87 -3.36 2.67
C SER A 23 10.39 -3.42 4.11
N HIS A 24 10.08 -4.49 4.84
CA HIS A 24 10.49 -4.69 6.24
C HIS A 24 10.09 -3.54 7.20
N CYS A 25 9.07 -2.75 6.85
CA CYS A 25 8.63 -1.59 7.61
C CYS A 25 7.67 -2.00 8.75
N ARG A 26 8.22 -2.47 9.87
CA ARG A 26 7.44 -2.99 11.03
C ARG A 26 6.62 -1.95 11.79
N LYS A 27 6.90 -0.65 11.63
CA LYS A 27 6.19 0.44 12.31
C LYS A 27 5.19 1.16 11.42
N VAL A 28 5.04 0.72 10.16
CA VAL A 28 4.03 1.24 9.25
C VAL A 28 2.78 0.39 9.39
N THR A 29 1.65 1.06 9.59
CA THR A 29 0.34 0.45 9.77
C THR A 29 -0.63 0.92 8.69
N ASP A 30 -1.86 0.41 8.74
CA ASP A 30 -2.95 0.86 7.88
C ASP A 30 -3.24 2.37 8.05
N ILE A 31 -2.94 2.96 9.21
CA ILE A 31 -3.10 4.40 9.49
C ILE A 31 -2.13 5.22 8.62
N GLY A 32 -0.86 4.82 8.57
CA GLY A 32 0.14 5.47 7.72
C GLY A 32 -0.24 5.42 6.24
N LEU A 33 -0.73 4.27 5.76
CA LEU A 33 -1.22 4.14 4.39
C LEU A 33 -2.38 5.09 4.10
N SER A 34 -3.35 5.20 5.01
CA SER A 34 -4.48 6.12 4.90
C SER A 34 -4.02 7.58 4.77
N HIS A 35 -3.05 7.99 5.58
CA HIS A 35 -2.46 9.33 5.49
C HIS A 35 -1.76 9.58 4.15
N LEU A 36 -0.96 8.61 3.68
CA LEU A 36 -0.26 8.70 2.40
C LEU A 36 -1.24 8.91 1.24
N VAL A 37 -2.22 8.01 1.10
CA VAL A 37 -3.12 8.00 -0.08
C VAL A 37 -4.21 9.07 -0.02
N LYS A 38 -4.35 9.78 1.11
CA LYS A 38 -5.23 10.96 1.20
C LYS A 38 -4.80 12.08 0.25
N ARG A 39 -3.50 12.18 -0.04
CA ARG A 39 -2.92 13.23 -0.91
C ARG A 39 -2.21 12.65 -2.13
N CYS A 40 -1.63 11.46 -2.04
CA CYS A 40 -1.00 10.77 -3.16
C CYS A 40 -2.02 9.92 -3.96
N SER A 41 -3.10 10.51 -4.46
CA SER A 41 -4.15 9.78 -5.20
C SER A 41 -3.72 9.34 -6.61
N VAL A 42 -2.61 9.88 -7.12
CA VAL A 42 -2.05 9.56 -8.44
C VAL A 42 -1.06 8.38 -8.43
N LEU A 43 -0.98 7.66 -7.31
CA LEU A 43 -0.07 6.52 -7.16
C LEU A 43 -0.36 5.44 -8.22
N GLU A 44 0.70 4.99 -8.89
CA GLU A 44 0.68 3.99 -9.96
C GLU A 44 1.28 2.64 -9.50
N SER A 45 2.22 2.65 -8.53
CA SER A 45 2.83 1.43 -8.00
C SER A 45 2.98 1.49 -6.47
N CYS A 46 2.62 0.41 -5.79
CA CYS A 46 2.77 0.29 -4.33
C CYS A 46 3.20 -1.11 -3.93
N HIS A 47 4.36 -1.23 -3.28
CA HIS A 47 4.86 -2.49 -2.73
C HIS A 47 4.82 -2.42 -1.20
N MET A 48 4.25 -3.43 -0.53
CA MET A 48 4.07 -3.46 0.93
C MET A 48 4.45 -4.83 1.52
N VAL A 49 5.68 -5.26 1.26
CA VAL A 49 6.17 -6.61 1.56
C VAL A 49 6.92 -6.64 2.89
N TYR A 50 6.79 -7.71 3.68
CA TYR A 50 7.41 -7.86 5.00
C TYR A 50 7.04 -6.75 5.99
N CYS A 51 5.85 -6.16 5.82
CA CYS A 51 5.29 -5.12 6.68
C CYS A 51 4.14 -5.73 7.49
N PRO A 52 4.39 -6.34 8.67
CA PRO A 52 3.41 -7.16 9.39
C PRO A 52 2.21 -6.39 9.93
N SER A 53 2.38 -5.08 10.18
CA SER A 53 1.31 -4.22 10.70
C SER A 53 0.44 -3.59 9.61
N ILE A 54 0.74 -3.86 8.34
CA ILE A 54 -0.15 -3.56 7.21
C ILE A 54 -1.05 -4.77 7.00
N THR A 55 -2.37 -4.57 7.05
CA THR A 55 -3.36 -5.64 6.89
C THR A 55 -4.05 -5.56 5.53
N SER A 56 -4.96 -6.50 5.29
CA SER A 56 -5.79 -6.46 4.09
C SER A 56 -6.69 -5.22 4.01
N ALA A 57 -6.99 -4.58 5.13
CA ALA A 57 -7.71 -3.31 5.17
C ALA A 57 -6.85 -2.16 4.62
N GLY A 58 -5.59 -2.05 5.04
CA GLY A 58 -4.65 -1.05 4.50
C GLY A 58 -4.44 -1.19 3.00
N VAL A 59 -4.25 -2.43 2.51
CA VAL A 59 -4.13 -2.70 1.06
C VAL A 59 -5.40 -2.29 0.32
N ALA A 60 -6.59 -2.62 0.85
CA ALA A 60 -7.85 -2.23 0.25
C ALA A 60 -8.05 -0.70 0.23
N THR A 61 -7.57 0.00 1.24
CA THR A 61 -7.56 1.47 1.29
C THR A 61 -6.71 2.05 0.16
N VAL A 62 -5.46 1.60 -0.01
CA VAL A 62 -4.59 2.05 -1.11
C VAL A 62 -5.25 1.84 -2.47
N VAL A 63 -5.74 0.63 -2.73
CA VAL A 63 -6.41 0.28 -3.99
C VAL A 63 -7.68 1.09 -4.22
N SER A 64 -8.39 1.48 -3.17
CA SER A 64 -9.65 2.23 -3.30
C SER A 64 -9.43 3.72 -3.45
N SER A 65 -8.33 4.25 -2.93
CA SER A 65 -7.99 5.69 -2.97
C SER A 65 -7.18 6.09 -4.20
N CYS A 66 -6.41 5.17 -4.79
CA CYS A 66 -5.54 5.44 -5.92
C CYS A 66 -6.10 4.80 -7.21
N LEU A 67 -6.86 5.58 -8.00
CA LEU A 67 -7.52 5.07 -9.21
C LEU A 67 -6.55 4.76 -10.36
N ASN A 68 -5.34 5.31 -10.31
CA ASN A 68 -4.30 5.09 -11.32
C ASN A 68 -3.37 3.90 -10.98
N ILE A 69 -3.69 3.12 -9.95
CA ILE A 69 -2.83 2.02 -9.50
C ILE A 69 -2.73 0.93 -10.58
N LYS A 70 -1.51 0.63 -11.00
CA LYS A 70 -1.15 -0.34 -12.05
C LYS A 70 -0.38 -1.53 -11.52
N LYS A 71 0.24 -1.42 -10.35
CA LYS A 71 1.03 -2.49 -9.74
C LYS A 71 0.89 -2.45 -8.22
N VAL A 72 0.44 -3.55 -7.64
CA VAL A 72 0.40 -3.75 -6.19
C VAL A 72 1.09 -5.06 -5.85
N LEU A 73 2.14 -4.99 -5.04
CA LEU A 73 2.90 -6.16 -4.59
C LEU A 73 2.71 -6.34 -3.08
N VAL A 74 2.11 -7.46 -2.69
CA VAL A 74 1.79 -7.79 -1.28
C VAL A 74 1.87 -9.30 -1.05
N GLU A 75 1.99 -9.70 0.23
CA GLU A 75 1.78 -11.08 0.63
C GLU A 75 0.32 -11.52 0.41
N LYS A 76 0.12 -12.77 0.01
CA LYS A 76 -1.19 -13.34 -0.33
C LYS A 76 -2.26 -13.14 0.75
N TRP A 77 -1.89 -13.22 2.03
CA TRP A 77 -2.82 -13.08 3.16
C TRP A 77 -3.37 -11.65 3.32
N LYS A 78 -2.70 -10.64 2.76
CA LYS A 78 -3.16 -9.24 2.75
C LYS A 78 -4.16 -8.95 1.63
N VAL A 79 -4.51 -9.94 0.80
CA VAL A 79 -5.41 -9.75 -0.33
C VAL A 79 -6.86 -10.12 0.05
N SER A 80 -7.67 -9.10 0.38
CA SER A 80 -9.11 -9.28 0.64
C SER A 80 -9.93 -9.49 -0.65
N GLN A 81 -11.18 -9.96 -0.51
CA GLN A 81 -12.15 -10.00 -1.61
C GLN A 81 -12.35 -8.63 -2.27
N ARG A 82 -12.36 -7.55 -1.48
CA ARG A 82 -12.47 -6.17 -1.99
C ARG A 82 -11.26 -5.80 -2.84
N THR A 83 -10.06 -6.17 -2.37
CA THR A 83 -8.80 -5.95 -3.11
C THR A 83 -8.84 -6.69 -4.45
N ARG A 84 -9.23 -7.97 -4.47
CA ARG A 84 -9.36 -8.76 -5.71
C ARG A 84 -10.32 -8.11 -6.70
N ARG A 85 -11.51 -7.71 -6.25
CA ARG A 85 -12.53 -7.10 -7.12
C ARG A 85 -12.05 -5.81 -7.81
N ARG A 86 -11.18 -5.03 -7.16
CA ARG A 86 -10.74 -3.72 -7.65
C ARG A 86 -9.39 -3.74 -8.34
N ALA A 87 -8.51 -4.65 -7.95
CA ALA A 87 -7.12 -4.66 -8.37
C ALA A 87 -6.67 -6.00 -8.97
N ALA A 88 -7.56 -6.98 -9.24
CA ALA A 88 -7.16 -8.25 -9.86
C ALA A 88 -6.19 -8.13 -11.06
N PRO A 89 -6.35 -7.18 -12.00
CA PRO A 89 -5.43 -7.04 -13.13
C PRO A 89 -4.03 -6.50 -12.77
N VAL A 90 -3.88 -5.91 -11.60
CA VAL A 90 -2.68 -5.16 -11.17
C VAL A 90 -2.03 -5.73 -9.91
N LEU A 91 -2.63 -6.76 -9.31
CA LEU A 91 -2.11 -7.48 -8.16
C LEU A 91 -1.02 -8.45 -8.62
N ALA A 92 0.19 -8.27 -8.11
CA ALA A 92 1.23 -9.27 -8.11
C ALA A 92 1.23 -9.96 -6.74
N ASP A 93 0.86 -11.24 -6.71
CA ASP A 93 0.97 -12.06 -5.51
C ASP A 93 2.41 -12.60 -5.44
N LEU A 94 3.11 -12.39 -4.30
CA LEU A 94 4.38 -13.07 -4.03
C LEU A 94 4.15 -14.27 -3.09
N CYS A 95 4.61 -15.44 -3.54
CA CYS A 95 4.87 -16.63 -2.70
C CYS A 95 6.15 -16.38 -1.87
N SER A 96 6.20 -16.72 -0.59
CA SER A 96 6.23 -18.10 -0.12
C SER A 96 6.03 -18.12 1.39
N GLU A 97 5.34 -19.16 1.84
CA GLU A 97 5.56 -19.87 3.10
C GLU A 97 6.61 -19.26 4.04
N LEU A 98 6.14 -18.35 4.88
CA LEU A 98 6.55 -18.19 6.27
C LEU A 98 5.28 -18.00 7.10
#